data_AF-A0A821IGB1-F1
#
_entry.id   AF-A0A821IGB1-F1
#
_cell.length_a   1.000
_cell.length_b   1.000
_cell.length_c   1.000
_cell.angle_alpha   90.00
_cell.angle_beta   90.00
_cell.angle_gamma   90.00
#
_symmetry.space_group_name_H-M   'P 1'
#
loop_
_entity.id
_entity.type
_entity.pdbx_description
1 polymer ?
#
loop_
_entity_poly.entity_id
_entity_poly.type
_entity_poly.pdbx_seq_one_letter_code
_entity_poly.pdbx_strand_id
1 'polypeptide(L)'
;MTLNSISFRDAIALITGGNKGIGFETARQLGEQDLTVLIAARDKTRGEEAVRMLENENIQAKWVELDVTRQETIDNAAQQVFNDYGRLDILINNAGIRLEGLAKTDMNNNNEAYPPPSKAAQAIVHFATLPDDGPSGAFFDSEKNEMPW
;
A
#
# COMPACT_ATOMS: atom_id res chain seq x y z
N MET A 1 18.28 -13.53 -22.75
CA MET A 1 18.58 -13.81 -21.33
C MET A 1 17.29 -13.61 -20.57
N THR A 2 16.73 -14.69 -20.02
CA THR A 2 15.54 -14.66 -19.17
C THR A 2 15.89 -13.92 -17.89
N LEU A 3 15.24 -12.79 -17.63
CA LEU A 3 15.24 -12.16 -16.30
C LEU A 3 14.64 -13.22 -15.35
N ASN A 4 15.44 -13.67 -14.39
CA ASN A 4 14.93 -14.49 -13.30
C ASN A 4 13.89 -13.67 -12.55
N SER A 5 12.61 -13.92 -12.81
CA SER A 5 11.51 -13.31 -12.07
C SER A 5 11.60 -13.81 -10.64
N ILE A 6 12.01 -12.95 -9.70
CA ILE A 6 11.82 -13.23 -8.28
C ILE A 6 10.31 -13.43 -8.08
N SER A 7 9.94 -14.62 -7.61
CA SER A 7 8.54 -15.00 -7.44
C SER A 7 8.03 -14.40 -6.14
N PHE A 8 7.41 -13.22 -6.21
CA PHE A 8 6.72 -12.57 -5.09
C PHE A 8 5.40 -13.25 -4.68
N ARG A 9 5.08 -14.42 -5.26
CA ARG A 9 3.79 -15.13 -5.09
C ARG A 9 3.42 -15.52 -3.65
N ASP A 10 4.32 -15.32 -2.68
CA ASP A 10 4.08 -15.59 -1.26
C ASP A 10 4.51 -14.43 -0.35
N ALA A 11 4.80 -13.25 -0.91
CA ALA A 11 5.22 -12.10 -0.13
C ALA A 11 4.05 -11.52 0.67
N ILE A 12 4.35 -11.05 1.88
CA ILE A 12 3.38 -10.45 2.80
C ILE A 12 3.58 -8.94 2.81
N ALA A 13 2.56 -8.21 2.37
CA ALA A 13 2.57 -6.76 2.32
C ALA A 13 1.63 -6.15 3.36
N LEU A 14 2.13 -5.22 4.17
CA LEU A 14 1.29 -4.44 5.10
C LEU A 14 1.11 -3.01 4.58
N ILE A 15 -0.14 -2.61 4.39
CA ILE A 15 -0.51 -1.31 3.82
C ILE A 15 -1.24 -0.48 4.87
N THR A 16 -0.57 0.53 5.42
CA THR A 16 -1.20 1.47 6.34
C THR A 16 -2.22 2.34 5.60
N GLY A 17 -3.38 2.56 6.20
CA GLY A 17 -4.49 3.22 5.51
C GLY A 17 -5.02 2.41 4.32
N GLY A 18 -4.79 1.09 4.31
CA GLY A 18 -5.17 0.17 3.23
C GLY A 18 -6.68 -0.02 3.05
N ASN A 19 -7.51 0.58 3.90
CA ASN A 19 -8.96 0.39 3.88
C ASN A 19 -9.73 1.33 2.93
N LYS A 20 -9.04 2.24 2.21
CA LYS A 20 -9.66 3.13 1.21
C LYS A 20 -8.66 3.72 0.23
N GLY A 21 -9.17 4.33 -0.84
CA GLY A 21 -8.40 5.18 -1.74
C GLY A 21 -7.18 4.47 -2.33
N ILE A 22 -6.04 5.14 -2.35
CA ILE A 22 -4.80 4.62 -2.93
C ILE A 22 -4.31 3.37 -2.19
N GLY A 23 -4.42 3.34 -0.86
CA GLY A 23 -4.00 2.18 -0.06
C GLY A 23 -4.81 0.92 -0.39
N PHE A 24 -6.12 1.05 -0.52
CA PHE A 24 -6.99 -0.07 -0.90
C PHE A 24 -6.66 -0.60 -2.29
N GLU A 25 -6.52 0.31 -3.26
CA GLU A 25 -6.20 -0.08 -4.63
C GLU A 25 -4.79 -0.68 -4.75
N THR A 26 -3.84 -0.21 -3.94
CA THR A 26 -2.51 -0.82 -3.81
C THR A 26 -2.61 -2.24 -3.28
N ALA A 27 -3.41 -2.46 -2.22
CA ALA A 27 -3.64 -3.80 -1.68
C ALA A 27 -4.30 -4.73 -2.72
N ARG A 28 -5.27 -4.22 -3.49
CA ARG A 28 -5.92 -4.95 -4.57
C ARG A 28 -4.92 -5.41 -5.65
N GLN A 29 -4.11 -4.49 -6.17
CA GLN A 29 -3.12 -4.79 -7.22
C GLN A 29 -1.96 -5.70 -6.75
N LEU A 30 -1.59 -5.66 -5.47
CA LEU A 30 -0.64 -6.61 -4.90
C LEU A 30 -1.27 -7.99 -4.72
N GLY A 31 -2.51 -8.04 -4.26
CA GLY A 31 -3.28 -9.27 -4.13
C GLY A 31 -3.53 -10.00 -5.46
N GLU A 32 -3.77 -9.25 -6.54
CA GLU A 32 -3.87 -9.79 -7.91
C GLU A 32 -2.56 -10.45 -8.41
N GLN A 33 -1.44 -10.19 -7.73
CA GLN A 33 -0.14 -10.82 -7.99
C GLN A 33 0.16 -11.97 -7.01
N ASP A 34 -0.88 -12.50 -6.36
CA ASP A 34 -0.86 -13.61 -5.39
C ASP A 34 -0.20 -13.26 -4.03
N LEU A 35 0.06 -11.99 -3.73
CA LEU A 35 0.59 -11.61 -2.41
C LEU A 35 -0.49 -11.69 -1.31
N THR A 36 -0.07 -12.01 -0.09
CA THR A 36 -0.91 -11.82 1.10
C THR A 36 -0.90 -10.35 1.50
N VAL A 37 -2.06 -9.70 1.54
CA VAL A 37 -2.17 -8.27 1.87
C VAL A 37 -2.79 -8.04 3.25
N LEU A 38 -2.08 -7.28 4.07
CA LEU A 38 -2.50 -6.88 5.41
C LEU A 38 -3.03 -5.45 5.36
N ILE A 39 -4.34 -5.33 5.59
CA ILE A 39 -5.05 -4.05 5.64
C ILE A 39 -4.86 -3.45 7.03
N ALA A 40 -3.85 -2.58 7.16
CA ALA A 40 -3.59 -1.85 8.39
C ALA A 40 -4.49 -0.60 8.48
N ALA A 41 -5.44 -0.62 9.41
CA ALA A 41 -6.38 0.48 9.64
C ALA A 41 -6.80 0.57 11.11
N ARG A 42 -6.98 1.80 11.61
CA ARG A 42 -7.43 2.07 12.99
C ARG A 42 -8.89 1.72 13.26
N ASP A 43 -9.73 1.72 12.22
CA ASP A 43 -11.15 1.45 12.33
C ASP A 43 -11.42 0.02 11.91
N LYS A 44 -11.86 -0.81 12.86
CA LYS A 44 -12.11 -2.24 12.66
C LYS A 44 -13.14 -2.49 11.57
N THR A 45 -14.30 -1.84 11.66
CA THR A 45 -15.43 -2.07 10.74
C THR A 45 -15.02 -1.78 9.31
N ARG A 46 -14.36 -0.64 9.07
CA ARG A 46 -13.89 -0.27 7.73
C ARG A 46 -12.74 -1.14 7.24
N GLY A 47 -11.88 -1.60 8.15
CA GLY A 47 -10.82 -2.54 7.83
C GLY A 47 -11.36 -3.89 7.38
N GLU A 48 -12.29 -4.47 8.14
CA GLU A 48 -12.96 -5.73 7.81
C GLU A 48 -13.81 -5.64 6.54
N GLU A 49 -14.47 -4.50 6.29
CA GLU A 49 -15.19 -4.26 5.03
C GLU A 49 -14.25 -4.30 3.82
N ALA A 50 -13.09 -3.62 3.91
CA ALA A 50 -12.08 -3.65 2.86
C ALA A 50 -11.54 -5.07 2.62
N VAL A 51 -11.28 -5.83 3.69
CA VAL A 51 -10.88 -7.24 3.57
C VAL A 51 -11.93 -8.04 2.81
N ARG A 52 -13.22 -7.92 3.16
CA ARG A 52 -14.29 -8.64 2.46
C ARG A 52 -14.38 -8.28 0.97
N MET A 53 -14.14 -7.01 0.62
CA MET A 53 -14.11 -6.59 -0.79
C MET A 53 -12.98 -7.30 -1.56
N LEU A 54 -11.80 -7.40 -0.96
CA LEU A 54 -10.65 -8.10 -1.55
C LEU A 54 -10.88 -9.62 -1.62
N GLU A 55 -11.43 -10.23 -0.57
CA GLU A 55 -11.76 -11.65 -0.55
C GLU A 55 -12.79 -12.02 -1.63
N ASN A 56 -13.75 -11.13 -1.92
CA ASN A 56 -14.69 -11.32 -3.05
C ASN A 56 -14.01 -11.30 -4.42
N GLU A 57 -12.81 -10.73 -4.52
CA GLU A 57 -11.94 -10.76 -5.70
C GLU A 57 -10.95 -11.95 -5.67
N ASN A 58 -11.09 -12.87 -4.71
CA ASN A 58 -10.20 -14.02 -4.44
C ASN A 58 -8.78 -13.62 -3.96
N ILE A 59 -8.65 -12.45 -3.35
CA ILE A 59 -7.37 -11.97 -2.80
C ILE A 59 -7.23 -12.41 -1.34
N GLN A 60 -6.05 -12.90 -0.97
CA GLN A 60 -5.71 -13.23 0.41
C GLN A 60 -5.49 -11.94 1.22
N ALA A 61 -6.45 -11.58 2.07
CA ALA A 61 -6.40 -10.35 2.85
C ALA A 61 -6.64 -10.60 4.35
N LYS A 62 -6.02 -9.79 5.21
CA LYS A 62 -6.29 -9.79 6.66
C LYS A 62 -6.29 -8.37 7.22
N TRP A 63 -7.21 -8.07 8.12
CA TRP A 63 -7.20 -6.79 8.85
C TRP A 63 -6.21 -6.84 10.02
N VAL A 64 -5.46 -5.76 10.19
CA VAL A 64 -4.58 -5.53 11.33
C VAL A 64 -4.93 -4.16 11.93
N GLU A 65 -5.24 -4.12 13.23
CA GLU A 65 -5.44 -2.84 13.92
C GLU A 65 -4.11 -2.09 13.95
N LEU A 66 -4.09 -0.91 13.33
CA LEU A 66 -2.91 -0.05 13.36
C LEU A 66 -3.33 1.41 13.28
N ASP A 67 -3.00 2.16 14.32
CA ASP A 67 -3.03 3.61 14.35
C ASP A 67 -1.59 4.13 14.40
N VAL A 68 -1.13 4.70 13.28
CA VAL A 68 0.26 5.19 13.13
C VAL A 68 0.63 6.28 14.15
N THR A 69 -0.34 6.85 14.86
CA THR A 69 -0.13 7.86 15.91
C THR A 69 -0.04 7.27 17.32
N ARG A 70 -0.30 5.97 17.50
CA ARG A 70 -0.31 5.28 18.80
C ARG A 70 0.68 4.12 18.80
N GLN A 71 1.81 4.29 19.47
CA GLN A 71 2.91 3.31 19.52
C GLN A 71 2.45 1.90 19.94
N GLU A 72 1.58 1.81 20.95
CA GLU A 72 1.02 0.53 21.41
C GLU A 72 0.39 -0.29 20.27
N THR A 73 -0.32 0.36 19.35
CA THR A 73 -0.95 -0.34 18.22
C THR A 73 0.06 -0.78 17.16
N ILE A 74 1.19 -0.06 17.03
CA ILE A 74 2.28 -0.42 16.12
C ILE A 74 2.99 -1.67 16.66
N ASP A 75 3.29 -1.70 17.95
CA ASP A 75 3.94 -2.83 18.61
C ASP A 75 3.05 -4.09 18.54
N ASN A 76 1.75 -3.92 18.83
CA ASN A 76 0.77 -5.01 18.73
C ASN A 76 0.61 -5.52 17.29
N ALA A 77 0.58 -4.63 16.29
CA ALA A 77 0.53 -5.01 14.89
C ALA A 77 1.78 -5.79 14.47
N ALA A 78 2.97 -5.33 14.83
CA ALA A 78 4.22 -6.03 14.53
C ALA A 78 4.26 -7.43 15.17
N GLN A 79 3.85 -7.53 16.44
CA GLN A 79 3.77 -8.80 17.14
C GLN A 79 2.73 -9.74 16.52
N GLN A 80 1.56 -9.22 16.13
CA GLN A 80 0.54 -9.99 15.45
C GLN A 80 1.06 -10.54 14.11
N VAL A 81 1.67 -9.70 13.28
CA VAL A 81 2.24 -10.12 11.98
C VAL A 81 3.32 -11.17 12.17
N PHE A 82 4.19 -10.99 13.16
CA PHE A 82 5.20 -11.99 13.49
C PHE A 82 4.59 -13.31 13.97
N ASN A 83 3.56 -13.29 14.83
CA ASN A 83 2.91 -14.50 15.31
C ASN A 83 2.15 -15.25 14.21
N ASP A 84 1.49 -14.51 13.31
CA ASP A 84 0.67 -15.07 12.25
C ASP A 84 1.50 -15.59 11.07
N TYR A 85 2.60 -14.91 10.74
CA TYR A 85 3.35 -15.16 9.50
C TYR A 85 4.87 -15.34 9.68
N GLY A 86 5.43 -14.97 10.84
CA GLY A 86 6.87 -15.05 11.13
C GLY A 86 7.75 -14.00 10.45
N ARG A 87 7.19 -13.21 9.51
CA ARG A 87 7.90 -12.19 8.72
C ARG A 87 6.95 -11.11 8.20
N LEU A 88 7.54 -10.03 7.71
CA LEU A 88 6.90 -9.03 6.86
C LEU A 88 7.86 -8.69 5.72
N ASP A 89 7.41 -8.85 4.47
CA ASP A 89 8.28 -8.67 3.30
C ASP A 89 8.19 -7.24 2.76
N ILE A 90 7.00 -6.63 2.81
CA ILE A 90 6.72 -5.29 2.24
C ILE A 90 5.96 -4.45 3.26
N LEU A 91 6.42 -3.21 3.50
CA LEU A 91 5.71 -2.20 4.29
C LEU A 91 5.39 -0.97 3.44
N ILE A 92 4.11 -0.61 3.33
CA ILE A 92 3.64 0.56 2.58
C ILE A 92 3.07 1.59 3.55
N ASN A 93 3.83 2.66 3.75
CA ASN A 93 3.45 3.81 4.59
C ASN A 93 2.52 4.77 3.83
N ASN A 94 1.27 4.35 3.62
CA ASN A 94 0.25 5.11 2.90
C ASN A 94 -0.73 5.88 3.82
N ALA A 95 -0.80 5.57 5.12
CA ALA A 95 -1.71 6.28 6.02
C ALA A 95 -1.41 7.77 6.05
N GLY A 96 -2.38 8.58 5.64
CA GLY A 96 -2.31 10.04 5.67
C GLY A 96 -3.65 10.66 5.97
N ILE A 97 -3.65 11.75 6.73
CA ILE A 97 -4.82 12.60 6.92
C ILE A 97 -4.70 13.80 5.99
N ARG A 98 -5.77 14.09 5.23
CA ARG A 98 -5.90 15.41 4.61
C ARG A 98 -6.47 16.32 5.69
N LEU A 99 -5.62 17.15 6.29
CA LEU A 99 -6.08 18.32 7.04
C LEU A 99 -6.42 19.37 5.97
N GLU A 100 -7.71 19.69 5.85
CA GLU A 100 -8.19 20.57 4.78
C GLU A 100 -7.49 21.93 4.80
N GLY A 101 -6.74 22.16 3.73
CA GLY A 101 -6.39 23.47 3.18
C GLY A 101 -6.63 23.41 1.68
N LEU A 102 -7.84 23.03 1.25
CA LEU A 102 -8.25 23.13 -0.15
C LEU A 102 -8.64 24.57 -0.48
N ALA A 103 -7.68 25.49 -0.36
CA ALA A 103 -7.80 26.75 -1.07
C ALA A 103 -7.58 26.47 -2.56
N LYS A 104 -8.45 26.98 -3.43
CA LYS A 104 -8.11 27.14 -4.85
C LYS A 104 -6.82 27.95 -4.90
N THR A 105 -5.76 27.41 -5.50
CA THR A 105 -4.49 28.12 -5.64
C THR A 105 -4.08 28.11 -7.09
N ASP A 106 -3.34 29.15 -7.50
CA ASP A 106 -2.79 29.20 -8.86
C ASP A 106 -1.85 28.02 -9.16
N MET A 107 -1.31 27.36 -8.11
CA MET A 107 -0.47 26.17 -8.22
C MET A 107 -1.20 24.92 -8.73
N ASN A 108 -2.54 24.84 -8.62
CA ASN A 108 -3.33 23.74 -9.21
C ASN A 108 -4.16 24.19 -10.41
N ASN A 109 -3.89 25.38 -10.97
CA ASN A 109 -4.67 26.00 -12.05
C ASN A 109 -6.18 26.02 -11.75
N ASN A 110 -6.55 26.17 -10.47
CA ASN A 110 -7.94 26.07 -9.99
C ASN A 110 -8.64 24.74 -10.34
N ASN A 111 -7.89 23.68 -10.60
CA ASN A 111 -8.42 22.39 -11.03
C ASN A 111 -8.43 21.38 -9.87
N GLU A 112 -9.54 20.65 -9.73
CA GLU A 112 -9.73 19.59 -8.74
C GLU A 112 -9.38 18.19 -9.29
N ALA A 113 -8.96 18.09 -10.56
CA ALA A 113 -8.72 16.81 -11.22
C ALA A 113 -7.48 16.08 -10.67
N TYR A 114 -7.70 15.24 -9.65
CA TYR A 114 -6.76 14.20 -9.27
C TYR A 114 -6.85 13.04 -10.28
N PRO A 115 -5.70 12.42 -10.66
CA PRO A 115 -5.76 11.13 -11.31
C PRO A 115 -6.48 10.12 -10.39
N PRO A 116 -7.24 9.16 -10.95
CA PRO A 116 -7.95 8.17 -10.15
C PRO A 116 -6.96 7.42 -9.24
N PRO A 117 -7.37 6.99 -8.03
CA PRO A 117 -6.49 6.29 -7.08
C PRO A 117 -5.71 5.12 -7.71
N SER A 118 -6.29 4.45 -8.71
CA SER A 118 -5.64 3.41 -9.51
C SER A 118 -4.34 3.84 -10.18
N LYS A 119 -4.27 5.07 -10.69
CA LYS A 119 -3.05 5.59 -11.31
C LYS A 119 -1.98 5.97 -10.28
N ALA A 120 -2.39 6.44 -9.09
CA ALA A 120 -1.45 6.77 -8.03
C ALA A 120 -0.85 5.52 -7.35
N ALA A 121 -1.62 4.44 -7.24
CA ALA A 121 -1.16 3.19 -6.64
C ALA A 121 -0.05 2.49 -7.46
N GLN A 122 -0.03 2.66 -8.79
CA GLN A 122 0.90 1.96 -9.69
C GLN A 122 2.37 2.16 -9.34
N ALA A 123 2.77 3.39 -8.99
CA ALA A 123 4.15 3.68 -8.59
C ALA A 123 4.51 2.93 -7.30
N ILE A 124 3.60 2.94 -6.32
CA ILE A 124 3.79 2.26 -5.03
C ILE A 124 3.95 0.75 -5.24
N VAL A 125 3.08 0.13 -6.03
CA VAL A 125 3.12 -1.31 -6.36
C VAL A 125 4.42 -1.67 -7.07
N HIS A 126 4.87 -0.83 -8.00
CA HIS A 126 6.11 -1.07 -8.73
C HIS A 126 7.31 -1.14 -7.79
N PHE A 127 7.47 -0.15 -6.90
CA PHE A 127 8.59 -0.13 -5.95
C PHE A 127 8.52 -1.23 -4.91
N ALA A 128 7.32 -1.53 -4.43
CA ALA A 128 7.10 -2.61 -3.48
C ALA A 128 7.51 -3.99 -4.03
N THR A 129 7.61 -4.15 -5.35
CA THR A 129 7.92 -5.42 -6.02
C THR A 129 9.27 -5.39 -6.74
N LEU A 130 10.14 -4.41 -6.46
CA LEU A 130 11.51 -4.43 -6.95
C LEU A 130 12.34 -5.51 -6.23
N PRO A 131 13.30 -6.14 -6.93
CA PRO A 131 14.30 -7.02 -6.32
C PRO A 131 15.10 -6.38 -5.16
N ASP A 132 15.75 -7.19 -4.34
CA ASP A 132 16.62 -6.74 -3.23
C ASP A 132 17.82 -5.89 -3.69
N ASP A 133 18.25 -6.02 -4.96
CA ASP A 133 19.27 -5.17 -5.60
C ASP A 133 18.67 -3.92 -6.28
N GLY A 134 17.40 -3.62 -5.97
CA GLY A 134 16.68 -2.44 -6.45
C GLY A 134 17.30 -1.12 -5.98
N PRO A 135 17.04 -0.03 -6.71
CA PRO A 135 17.60 1.29 -6.42
C PRO A 135 17.25 1.76 -5.00
N SER A 136 18.28 2.11 -4.22
CA SER A 136 18.14 2.60 -2.84
C SER A 136 17.84 4.10 -2.73
N GLY A 137 17.52 4.80 -3.83
CA GLY A 137 17.31 6.25 -3.79
C GLY A 137 16.95 6.95 -5.11
N ALA A 138 16.13 6.36 -5.98
CA ALA A 138 15.69 7.00 -7.22
C ALA A 138 14.19 7.40 -7.17
N PHE A 139 13.83 8.49 -7.85
CA PHE A 139 12.43 8.93 -8.05
C PHE A 139 11.94 8.43 -9.40
N PHE A 140 10.66 8.04 -9.53
CA PHE A 140 10.10 7.60 -10.81
C PHE A 140 8.68 8.14 -11.01
N ASP A 141 8.29 8.28 -12.28
CA ASP A 141 6.95 8.72 -12.66
C ASP A 141 5.92 7.57 -12.65
N SER A 142 4.65 7.87 -13.00
CA SER A 142 3.58 6.85 -13.06
C SER A 142 3.77 5.80 -14.15
N GLU A 143 4.64 6.06 -15.13
CA GLU A 143 4.99 5.14 -16.21
C GLU A 143 6.26 4.34 -15.90
N LYS A 144 6.78 4.44 -14.65
CA LYS A 144 8.00 3.78 -14.15
C LYS A 144 9.29 4.30 -14.77
N ASN A 145 9.28 5.50 -15.35
CA ASN A 145 10.52 6.13 -15.83
C ASN A 145 11.28 6.75 -14.66
N GLU A 146 12.58 6.51 -14.58
CA GLU A 146 13.44 7.17 -13.59
C GLU A 146 13.51 8.68 -13.86
N MET A 147 13.24 9.46 -12.81
CA MET A 147 13.23 10.91 -12.80
C MET A 147 14.57 11.41 -12.25
N PRO A 148 15.23 12.36 -12.93
CA PRO A 148 16.41 13.00 -12.36
C PRO A 148 16.00 13.79 -11.10
N TRP A 149 16.71 13.54 -10.01
CA TRP A 149 16.68 14.37 -8.80
C TRP A 149 17.58 15.60 -8.99
#